data_AF-A0AA35D815-F1
#
_entry.id   AF-A0AA35D815-F1
#
_cell.length_a   1.000
_cell.length_b   1.000
_cell.length_c   1.000
_cell.angle_alpha   90.00
_cell.angle_beta   90.00
_cell.angle_gamma   90.00
#
_symmetry.space_group_name_H-M   'P 1'
#
loop_
_entity.id
_entity.type
_entity.pdbx_description
1 polymer ?
#
loop_
_entity_poly.entity_id
_entity_poly.type
_entity_poly.pdbx_seq_one_letter_code
_entity_poly.pdbx_strand_id
1 'polypeptide(L)'
;MPILPPLRLPLIATAVWLACTAWPLSGQAQVFRCGNSYSSTPCADGKPVPVEPIVEVHPPTQGAAERRATRRHADREERAWDRMERELDKAQAKAPPQRKSGVDRSQCEARDRRIQKIDQLARRGGTVQQMERLREERQEARDWQFRAGC
;
A
#
# COMPACT_ATOMS: atom_id res chain seq x y z
N MET A 1 -71.63 -34.48 23.74
CA MET A 1 -70.89 -33.49 22.93
C MET A 1 -69.83 -32.84 23.81
N PRO A 2 -68.54 -33.21 23.70
CA PRO A 2 -67.50 -32.58 24.49
C PRO A 2 -67.12 -31.20 23.92
N ILE A 3 -67.05 -30.21 24.80
CA ILE A 3 -66.72 -28.81 24.51
C ILE A 3 -65.18 -28.69 24.56
N LEU A 4 -64.56 -28.28 23.45
CA LEU A 4 -63.11 -27.97 23.38
C LEU A 4 -62.82 -26.55 23.90
N PRO A 5 -61.73 -26.32 24.65
CA PRO A 5 -61.26 -24.97 25.00
C PRO A 5 -60.42 -24.35 23.86
N PRO A 6 -60.56 -23.04 23.58
CA PRO A 6 -59.79 -22.34 22.55
C PRO A 6 -58.60 -21.60 23.17
N LEU A 7 -57.38 -22.15 23.11
CA LEU A 7 -56.23 -21.42 23.65
C LEU A 7 -54.86 -21.91 23.15
N ARG A 8 -54.64 -22.04 21.83
CA ARG A 8 -53.29 -22.29 21.27
C ARG A 8 -53.05 -21.70 19.87
N LEU A 9 -53.41 -20.44 19.62
CA LEU A 9 -53.06 -19.76 18.37
C LEU A 9 -51.92 -18.70 18.43
N PRO A 10 -51.61 -18.01 19.55
CA PRO A 10 -50.63 -16.91 19.47
C PRO A 10 -49.16 -17.37 19.46
N LEU A 11 -48.87 -18.62 19.85
CA LEU A 11 -47.49 -19.12 19.97
C LEU A 11 -46.89 -19.64 18.66
N ILE A 12 -47.71 -19.99 17.67
CA ILE A 12 -47.22 -20.53 16.38
C ILE A 12 -46.81 -19.38 15.45
N ALA A 13 -47.52 -18.25 15.52
CA ALA A 13 -47.27 -17.08 14.67
C ALA A 13 -45.92 -16.40 14.97
N THR A 14 -45.47 -16.40 16.23
CA THR A 14 -44.19 -15.78 16.63
C THR A 14 -42.98 -16.63 16.22
N ALA A 15 -43.10 -17.97 16.20
CA ALA A 15 -42.03 -18.86 15.79
C ALA A 15 -41.70 -18.77 14.28
N VAL A 16 -42.71 -18.53 13.44
CA VAL A 16 -42.52 -18.38 11.98
C VAL A 16 -41.86 -17.05 11.63
N TRP A 17 -42.16 -15.97 12.38
CA TRP A 17 -41.54 -14.67 12.16
C TRP A 17 -40.05 -14.63 12.55
N LEU A 18 -39.67 -15.35 13.62
CA LEU A 18 -38.28 -15.50 14.06
C LEU A 18 -37.44 -16.38 13.11
N ALA A 19 -38.06 -17.27 12.33
CA ALA A 19 -37.35 -18.11 11.37
C ALA A 19 -37.02 -17.38 10.04
N CYS A 20 -37.80 -16.37 9.66
CA CYS A 20 -37.62 -15.64 8.39
C CYS A 20 -36.54 -14.54 8.42
N THR A 21 -36.06 -14.11 9.59
CA THR A 21 -35.02 -13.06 9.70
C THR A 21 -33.60 -13.61 9.81
N ALA A 22 -33.42 -14.94 9.78
CA ALA A 22 -32.15 -15.61 9.98
C ALA A 22 -31.46 -16.10 8.68
N TRP A 23 -31.80 -15.55 7.52
CA TRP A 23 -31.05 -15.79 6.29
C TRP A 23 -30.24 -14.57 5.86
N PRO A 24 -28.94 -14.53 6.18
CA PRO A 24 -28.00 -13.78 5.37
C PRO A 24 -27.73 -14.64 4.13
N LEU A 25 -28.36 -14.33 3.00
CA LEU A 25 -27.80 -14.73 1.70
C LEU A 25 -26.58 -13.83 1.44
N SER A 26 -25.43 -14.23 2.00
CA SER A 26 -24.14 -13.63 1.65
C SER A 26 -23.65 -14.22 0.33
N GLY A 27 -23.79 -13.48 -0.77
CA GLY A 27 -23.16 -13.81 -2.05
C GLY A 27 -21.65 -13.62 -1.97
N GLN A 28 -20.93 -14.65 -1.53
CA GLN A 28 -19.46 -14.68 -1.55
C GLN A 28 -18.98 -14.91 -2.99
N ALA A 29 -18.56 -13.85 -3.68
CA ALA A 29 -17.89 -13.97 -4.97
C ALA A 29 -16.50 -14.58 -4.77
N GLN A 30 -16.39 -15.89 -4.96
CA GLN A 30 -15.13 -16.63 -4.83
C GLN A 30 -14.45 -16.80 -6.20
N VAL A 31 -13.24 -16.27 -6.32
CA VAL A 31 -12.40 -16.41 -7.52
C VAL A 31 -11.29 -17.42 -7.22
N PHE A 32 -11.11 -18.38 -8.12
CA PHE A 32 -10.10 -19.42 -7.98
C PHE A 32 -8.89 -19.10 -8.85
N ARG A 33 -7.68 -19.34 -8.32
CA ARG A 33 -6.46 -19.25 -9.11
C ARG A 33 -6.13 -20.62 -9.71
N CYS A 34 -6.23 -20.73 -11.02
CA CYS A 34 -5.93 -21.93 -11.79
C CYS A 34 -4.59 -21.73 -12.50
N GLY A 35 -3.49 -22.06 -11.82
CA GLY A 35 -2.13 -21.80 -12.32
C GLY A 35 -1.87 -20.29 -12.49
N ASN A 36 -1.75 -19.83 -13.75
CA ASN A 36 -1.46 -18.43 -14.08
C ASN A 36 -2.68 -17.60 -14.49
N SER A 37 -3.89 -18.16 -14.37
CA SER A 37 -5.15 -17.49 -14.72
C SER A 37 -6.14 -17.51 -13.56
N TYR A 38 -6.95 -16.46 -13.46
CA TYR A 38 -8.05 -16.37 -12.50
C TYR A 38 -9.33 -16.85 -13.19
N SER A 39 -10.10 -17.69 -12.50
CA SER A 39 -11.38 -18.20 -13.01
C SER A 39 -12.47 -18.09 -11.96
N SER A 40 -13.71 -17.85 -12.41
CA SER A 40 -14.92 -17.87 -11.60
C SER A 40 -15.49 -19.28 -11.40
N THR A 41 -14.98 -20.28 -12.14
CA THR A 41 -15.35 -21.69 -11.96
C THR A 41 -14.24 -22.47 -11.25
N PRO A 42 -14.56 -23.37 -10.31
CA PRO A 42 -13.55 -24.16 -9.61
C PRO A 42 -12.79 -25.08 -10.58
N CYS A 43 -11.46 -25.02 -10.54
CA CYS A 43 -10.57 -25.92 -11.27
C CYS A 43 -10.05 -27.03 -10.34
N ALA A 44 -9.66 -28.19 -10.90
CA ALA A 44 -9.22 -29.36 -10.14
C ALA A 44 -8.14 -29.06 -9.07
N ASP A 45 -7.19 -28.16 -9.37
CA ASP A 45 -6.12 -27.74 -8.45
C ASP A 45 -6.22 -26.26 -8.02
N GLY A 46 -7.39 -25.64 -8.22
CA GLY A 46 -7.58 -24.21 -7.94
C GLY A 46 -7.58 -23.90 -6.45
N LYS A 47 -6.74 -22.94 -6.02
CA LYS A 47 -6.81 -22.42 -4.65
C LYS A 47 -7.81 -21.26 -4.59
N PRO A 48 -8.75 -21.26 -3.62
CA PRO A 48 -9.67 -20.14 -3.44
C PRO A 48 -8.88 -18.92 -2.96
N VAL A 49 -9.07 -17.80 -3.65
CA VAL A 49 -8.53 -16.52 -3.21
C VAL A 49 -9.68 -15.73 -2.59
N PRO A 50 -9.60 -15.34 -1.32
CA PRO A 50 -10.61 -14.47 -0.73
C PRO A 50 -10.51 -13.10 -1.40
N VAL A 51 -11.58 -12.71 -2.08
CA VAL A 51 -11.73 -11.36 -2.63
C VAL A 51 -12.52 -10.56 -1.61
N GLU A 52 -12.13 -9.30 -1.38
CA GLU A 52 -12.90 -8.41 -0.54
C GLU A 52 -14.34 -8.29 -1.06
N PRO A 53 -15.34 -8.24 -0.16
CA PRO A 53 -16.73 -8.18 -0.57
C PRO A 53 -16.95 -6.94 -1.44
N ILE A 54 -17.77 -7.10 -2.48
CA ILE A 54 -18.20 -6.00 -3.33
C ILE A 54 -18.93 -5.00 -2.43
N VAL A 55 -18.29 -3.86 -2.19
CA VAL A 55 -18.93 -2.74 -1.52
C VAL A 55 -19.94 -2.16 -2.51
N GLU A 56 -21.21 -2.52 -2.36
CA GLU A 56 -22.29 -1.85 -3.07
C GLU A 56 -22.37 -0.41 -2.57
N VAL A 57 -21.71 0.50 -3.29
CA VAL A 57 -21.82 1.95 -3.06
C VAL A 57 -23.19 2.39 -3.55
N HIS A 58 -24.23 2.13 -2.76
CA HIS A 58 -25.52 2.78 -2.97
C HIS A 58 -25.29 4.29 -2.82
N PRO A 59 -25.75 5.14 -3.76
CA PRO A 59 -25.68 6.58 -3.55
C PRO A 59 -26.46 6.87 -2.27
N PRO A 60 -25.79 7.31 -1.20
CA PRO A 60 -26.49 7.53 0.04
C PRO A 60 -27.50 8.65 -0.23
N THR A 61 -28.74 8.52 0.29
CA THR A 61 -29.74 9.59 0.28
C THR A 61 -29.29 10.69 1.26
N GLN A 62 -28.08 11.21 1.04
CA GLN A 62 -27.47 12.23 1.86
C GLN A 62 -28.25 13.51 1.66
N GLY A 63 -28.64 14.12 2.76
CA GLY A 63 -29.21 15.45 2.73
C GLY A 63 -28.22 16.42 2.07
N ALA A 64 -28.74 17.54 1.55
CA ALA A 64 -27.89 18.60 0.98
C ALA A 64 -26.81 19.09 1.96
N ALA A 65 -27.07 19.00 3.27
CA ALA A 65 -26.13 19.35 4.32
C ALA A 65 -24.92 18.40 4.37
N GLU A 66 -25.14 17.09 4.29
CA GLU A 66 -24.08 16.08 4.34
C GLU A 66 -23.19 16.14 3.10
N ARG A 67 -23.79 16.34 1.90
CA ARG A 67 -23.02 16.61 0.67
C ARG A 67 -22.17 17.88 0.76
N ARG A 68 -22.64 18.92 1.46
CA ARG A 68 -21.83 20.13 1.71
C ARG A 68 -20.70 19.85 2.70
N ALA A 69 -20.94 19.01 3.71
CA ALA A 69 -19.92 18.62 4.69
C ALA A 69 -18.81 17.79 4.03
N THR A 70 -19.15 16.83 3.16
CA THR A 70 -18.17 16.02 2.42
C THR A 70 -17.35 16.86 1.46
N ARG A 71 -17.97 17.77 0.69
CA ARG A 71 -17.22 18.73 -0.15
C ARG A 71 -16.25 19.58 0.67
N ARG A 72 -16.70 20.11 1.81
CA ARG A 72 -15.82 20.87 2.72
C ARG A 72 -14.67 20.03 3.29
N HIS A 73 -14.86 18.72 3.46
CA HIS A 73 -13.80 17.80 3.88
C HIS A 73 -12.76 17.65 2.78
N ALA A 74 -13.21 17.33 1.56
CA ALA A 74 -12.35 17.23 0.39
C ALA A 74 -11.55 18.54 0.16
N ASP A 75 -12.20 19.71 0.23
CA ASP A 75 -11.52 21.01 0.12
C ASP A 75 -10.48 21.24 1.22
N ARG A 76 -10.66 20.68 2.43
CA ARG A 76 -9.68 20.80 3.52
C ARG A 76 -8.48 19.88 3.28
N GLU A 77 -8.74 18.68 2.79
CA GLU A 77 -7.71 17.70 2.43
C GLU A 77 -6.86 18.21 1.28
N GLU A 78 -7.47 18.70 0.20
CA GLU A 78 -6.78 19.31 -0.95
C GLU A 78 -5.83 20.42 -0.49
N ARG A 79 -6.33 21.38 0.31
CA ARG A 79 -5.48 22.43 0.88
C ARG A 79 -4.36 21.89 1.79
N ALA A 80 -4.57 20.75 2.45
CA ALA A 80 -3.54 20.12 3.27
C ALA A 80 -2.45 19.50 2.41
N TRP A 81 -2.83 18.83 1.31
CA TRP A 81 -1.90 18.31 0.31
C TRP A 81 -1.09 19.44 -0.34
N ASP A 82 -1.72 20.54 -0.77
CA ASP A 82 -1.01 21.69 -1.33
C ASP A 82 -0.02 22.33 -0.35
N ARG A 83 -0.36 22.36 0.95
CA ARG A 83 0.56 22.84 1.98
C ARG A 83 1.77 21.91 2.09
N MET A 84 1.55 20.61 2.10
CA MET A 84 2.62 19.63 2.19
C MET A 84 3.52 19.66 0.95
N GLU A 85 2.94 19.78 -0.25
CA GLU A 85 3.69 19.89 -1.51
C GLU A 85 4.59 21.14 -1.49
N ARG A 86 4.06 22.29 -1.08
CA ARG A 86 4.89 23.50 -0.91
C ARG A 86 5.99 23.34 0.14
N GLU A 87 5.76 22.60 1.22
CA GLU A 87 6.79 22.32 2.22
C GLU A 87 7.88 21.38 1.67
N LEU A 88 7.50 20.38 0.88
CA LEU A 88 8.43 19.52 0.14
C LEU A 88 9.25 20.33 -0.86
N ASP A 89 8.61 21.20 -1.64
CA ASP A 89 9.26 22.09 -2.58
C ASP A 89 10.25 23.02 -1.88
N LYS A 90 9.85 23.63 -0.75
CA LYS A 90 10.76 24.46 0.08
C LYS A 90 11.92 23.64 0.63
N ALA A 91 11.68 22.41 1.09
CA ALA A 91 12.70 21.53 1.61
C ALA A 91 13.71 21.12 0.52
N GLN A 92 13.24 20.90 -0.71
CA GLN A 92 14.07 20.60 -1.88
C GLN A 92 14.75 21.84 -2.48
N ALA A 93 14.10 23.00 -2.41
CA ALA A 93 14.63 24.28 -2.88
C ALA A 93 15.79 24.81 -2.01
N LYS A 94 15.98 24.27 -0.80
CA LYS A 94 17.25 24.46 -0.08
C LYS A 94 18.35 23.87 -0.97
N ALA A 95 19.13 24.77 -1.55
CA ALA A 95 20.14 24.43 -2.56
C ALA A 95 20.98 23.24 -2.09
N PRO A 96 21.29 22.28 -2.99
CA PRO A 96 22.17 21.17 -2.65
C PRO A 96 23.48 21.73 -2.08
N PRO A 97 24.14 21.00 -1.16
CA PRO A 97 25.38 21.47 -0.55
C PRO A 97 26.34 21.91 -1.66
N GLN A 98 26.76 23.18 -1.59
CA GLN A 98 27.67 23.78 -2.55
C GLN A 98 28.93 22.92 -2.66
N ARG A 99 29.32 22.57 -3.90
CA ARG A 99 30.58 21.89 -4.17
C ARG A 99 31.71 22.76 -3.62
N LYS A 100 32.64 22.16 -2.86
CA LYS A 100 33.78 22.91 -2.32
C LYS A 100 34.60 23.48 -3.48
N SER A 101 34.80 24.81 -3.48
CA SER A 101 35.67 25.48 -4.44
C SER A 101 37.12 25.30 -3.99
N GLY A 102 37.84 24.39 -4.66
CA GLY A 102 39.21 24.02 -4.31
C GLY A 102 39.33 22.51 -4.21
N VAL A 103 39.42 21.86 -5.37
CA VAL A 103 39.56 20.41 -5.47
C VAL A 103 40.98 20.03 -5.05
N ASP A 104 41.12 19.33 -3.93
CA ASP A 104 42.38 18.69 -3.57
C ASP A 104 42.57 17.45 -4.45
N ARG A 105 43.33 17.64 -5.55
CA ARG A 105 43.55 16.59 -6.55
C ARG A 105 44.14 15.31 -5.96
N SER A 106 44.95 15.43 -4.91
CA SER A 106 45.54 14.27 -4.24
C SER A 106 44.48 13.41 -3.53
N GLN A 107 43.47 14.04 -2.94
CA GLN A 107 42.35 13.34 -2.30
C GLN A 107 41.42 12.69 -3.32
N CYS A 108 41.18 13.35 -4.46
CA CYS A 108 40.41 12.75 -5.56
C CYS A 108 41.07 11.46 -6.06
N GLU A 109 42.37 11.52 -6.37
CA GLU A 109 43.14 10.36 -6.83
C GLU A 109 43.18 9.23 -5.79
N ALA A 110 43.27 9.56 -4.49
CA ALA A 110 43.23 8.56 -3.43
C ALA A 110 41.87 7.83 -3.39
N ARG A 111 40.77 8.54 -3.62
CA ARG A 111 39.42 7.95 -3.68
C ARG A 111 39.22 7.14 -4.96
N ASP A 112 39.77 7.58 -6.09
CA ASP A 112 39.78 6.79 -7.32
C ASP A 112 40.52 5.47 -7.14
N ARG A 113 41.69 5.49 -6.49
CA ARG A 113 42.43 4.27 -6.15
C ARG A 113 41.60 3.34 -5.25
N ARG A 114 40.82 3.89 -4.31
CA ARG A 114 39.91 3.09 -3.48
C ARG A 114 38.79 2.47 -4.31
N ILE A 115 38.14 3.23 -5.20
CA ILE A 115 37.09 2.72 -6.09
C ILE A 115 37.63 1.62 -7.00
N GLN A 116 38.83 1.79 -7.58
CA GLN A 116 39.47 0.76 -8.40
C GLN A 116 39.71 -0.53 -7.60
N LYS A 117 40.16 -0.42 -6.35
CA LYS A 117 40.31 -1.57 -5.46
C LYS A 117 38.98 -2.26 -5.17
N ILE A 118 37.91 -1.50 -4.92
CA ILE A 118 36.57 -2.04 -4.71
C ILE A 118 36.07 -2.75 -5.98
N ASP A 119 36.24 -2.13 -7.15
CA ASP A 119 35.84 -2.71 -8.44
C ASP A 119 36.61 -4.02 -8.73
N GLN A 120 37.90 -4.09 -8.38
CA GLN A 120 38.68 -5.33 -8.49
C GLN A 120 38.14 -6.44 -7.56
N LEU A 121 37.78 -6.10 -6.32
CA LEU A 121 37.19 -7.04 -5.38
C LEU A 121 35.81 -7.51 -5.86
N ALA A 122 34.99 -6.60 -6.38
CA ALA A 122 33.67 -6.92 -6.92
C ALA A 122 33.76 -7.86 -8.13
N ARG A 123 34.75 -7.69 -9.01
CA ARG A 123 34.99 -8.60 -10.15
C ARG A 123 35.47 -9.98 -9.74
N ARG A 124 36.24 -10.08 -8.65
CA ARG A 124 36.63 -11.37 -8.06
C ARG A 124 35.40 -12.12 -7.51
N GLY A 125 34.34 -11.40 -7.18
CA GLY A 125 33.15 -11.94 -6.54
C GLY A 125 33.39 -12.27 -5.07
N GLY A 126 32.35 -12.79 -4.44
CA GLY A 126 32.35 -13.13 -3.02
C GLY A 126 30.96 -13.47 -2.53
N THR A 127 30.80 -13.48 -1.20
CA THR A 127 29.49 -13.66 -0.57
C THR A 127 28.58 -12.47 -0.84
N VAL A 128 27.26 -12.65 -0.77
CA VAL A 128 26.26 -11.56 -0.94
C VAL A 128 26.54 -10.40 0.02
N GLN A 129 26.85 -10.70 1.28
CA GLN A 129 27.18 -9.67 2.29
C GLN A 129 28.45 -8.88 1.93
N GLN A 130 29.46 -9.54 1.37
CA GLN A 130 30.66 -8.84 0.89
C GLN A 130 30.31 -7.95 -0.32
N MET A 131 29.49 -8.43 -1.24
CA MET A 131 29.10 -7.65 -2.42
C MET A 131 28.27 -6.42 -2.05
N GLU A 132 27.35 -6.52 -1.08
CA GLU A 132 26.58 -5.35 -0.60
C GLU A 132 27.49 -4.34 0.10
N ARG A 133 28.43 -4.80 0.95
CA ARG A 133 29.41 -3.91 1.57
C ARG A 133 30.26 -3.19 0.53
N LEU A 134 30.73 -3.88 -0.51
CA LEU A 134 31.51 -3.26 -1.58
C LEU A 134 30.69 -2.23 -2.36
N ARG A 135 29.39 -2.48 -2.55
CA ARG A 135 28.46 -1.54 -3.20
C ARG A 135 28.30 -0.27 -2.36
N GLU A 136 28.07 -0.41 -1.06
CA GLU A 136 27.95 0.72 -0.12
C GLU A 136 29.24 1.55 -0.09
N GLU A 137 30.40 0.90 0.06
CA GLU A 137 31.70 1.60 0.07
C GLU A 137 31.97 2.36 -1.25
N ARG A 138 31.57 1.79 -2.39
CA ARG A 138 31.70 2.44 -3.70
C ARG A 138 30.81 3.65 -3.81
N GLN A 139 29.57 3.55 -3.34
CA GLN A 139 28.61 4.64 -3.34
C GLN A 139 29.11 5.78 -2.45
N GLU A 140 29.57 5.48 -1.24
CA GLU A 140 30.13 6.47 -0.31
C GLU A 140 31.33 7.21 -0.91
N ALA A 141 32.25 6.49 -1.56
CA ALA A 141 33.41 7.09 -2.20
C ALA A 141 33.01 8.05 -3.34
N ARG A 142 32.02 7.68 -4.16
CA ARG A 142 31.50 8.52 -5.25
C ARG A 142 30.72 9.73 -4.74
N ASP A 143 29.89 9.55 -3.72
CA ASP A 143 29.13 10.63 -3.08
C ASP A 143 30.07 11.64 -2.40
N TRP A 144 31.18 11.15 -1.83
CA TRP A 144 32.23 12.03 -1.33
C TRP A 144 32.89 12.82 -2.46
N GLN A 145 33.28 12.17 -3.56
CA GLN A 145 33.90 12.83 -4.72
C GLN A 145 33.00 13.94 -5.27
N PHE A 146 31.72 13.63 -5.49
CA PHE A 146 30.72 14.58 -5.96
C PHE A 146 30.59 15.82 -5.04
N ARG A 147 30.58 15.62 -3.72
CA ARG A 147 30.53 16.72 -2.74
C ARG A 147 31.84 17.52 -2.68
N ALA A 148 32.98 16.85 -2.88
CA ALA A 148 34.29 17.47 -2.91
C ALA A 148 34.58 18.23 -4.22
N GLY A 149 33.78 18.00 -5.27
CA GLY A 149 34.00 18.61 -6.58
C GLY A 149 35.04 17.88 -7.44
N CYS A 150 35.40 16.65 -7.07
CA CYS A 150 35.93 15.66 -8.00
C CYS A 150 34.76 15.17 -8.90
#